data_AF-A0A1H6KZU4-F1
#
_entry.id   AF-A0A1H6KZU4-F1
#
_cell.length_a   1.000
_cell.length_b   1.000
_cell.length_c   1.000
_cell.angle_alpha   90.00
_cell.angle_beta   90.00
_cell.angle_gamma   90.00
#
_symmetry.space_group_name_H-M   'P 1'
#
loop_
_entity.id
_entity.type
_entity.pdbx_description
1 polymer ?
#
loop_
_entity_poly.entity_id
_entity_poly.type
_entity_poly.pdbx_seq_one_letter_code
_entity_poly.pdbx_strand_id
1 'polypeptide(L)'
;MNNTGKTSFLKALQIALGNRQFISQDDFFIKNNDCATNITIDVLIVPVDAKGKQEDRFSDDWEALLTTDRIRIDGTESFFPLRTHVTFDAIKNSYKVEQTILQVWPDFTDWLNAGKGNKTRFHFDELPFFLYGCATRYSGRH
;
A
#
# COMPACT_ATOMS: atom_id res chain seq x y z
N MET A 1 -13.02 24.13 -1.12
CA MET A 1 -12.70 22.86 -1.79
C MET A 1 -11.59 22.18 -0.98
N ASN A 2 -11.94 21.62 0.19
CA ASN A 2 -10.98 20.98 1.09
C ASN A 2 -11.11 19.45 0.96
N ASN A 3 -9.99 18.74 1.04
CA ASN A 3 -9.92 17.26 1.12
C ASN A 3 -10.24 16.43 -0.15
N THR A 4 -9.88 16.90 -1.35
CA THR A 4 -9.97 16.19 -2.66
C THR A 4 -9.12 14.90 -2.78
N GLY A 5 -9.26 13.94 -1.85
CA GLY A 5 -8.63 12.61 -1.92
C GLY A 5 -7.36 12.41 -1.07
N LYS A 6 -6.85 13.44 -0.38
CA LYS A 6 -5.63 13.31 0.47
C LYS A 6 -5.83 12.29 1.60
N THR A 7 -6.98 12.32 2.26
CA THR A 7 -7.31 11.37 3.33
C THR A 7 -7.43 9.95 2.78
N SER A 8 -8.07 9.77 1.62
CA SER A 8 -8.20 8.47 0.96
C SER A 8 -6.84 7.89 0.57
N PHE A 9 -5.93 8.73 0.07
CA PHE A 9 -4.56 8.32 -0.25
C PHE A 9 -3.78 7.86 1.00
N LEU A 10 -3.80 8.64 2.09
CA LEU A 10 -3.15 8.26 3.35
C LEU A 10 -3.77 6.99 3.94
N LYS A 11 -5.09 6.83 3.81
CA LYS A 11 -5.79 5.62 4.24
C LYS A 11 -5.35 4.40 3.44
N ALA A 12 -5.21 4.52 2.12
CA ALA A 12 -4.69 3.45 1.26
C ALA A 12 -3.26 3.05 1.68
N LEU A 13 -2.38 4.01 1.94
CA LEU A 13 -1.03 3.72 2.45
C LEU A 13 -1.06 3.06 3.82
N GLN A 14 -1.93 3.49 4.72
CA GLN A 14 -2.11 2.84 6.03
C GLN A 14 -2.58 1.40 5.88
N ILE A 15 -3.48 1.12 4.93
CA ILE A 15 -3.96 -0.24 4.67
C ILE A 15 -2.83 -1.10 4.09
N ALA A 16 -2.05 -0.57 3.15
CA ALA A 16 -1.00 -1.30 2.45
C ALA A 16 0.26 -1.53 3.30
N LEU A 17 0.66 -0.56 4.12
CA LEU A 17 1.95 -0.56 4.82
C LEU A 17 1.81 -0.55 6.35
N GLY A 18 0.61 -0.31 6.89
CA GLY A 18 0.39 -0.19 8.32
C GLY A 18 0.13 -1.54 9.01
N ASN A 19 0.54 -1.64 10.26
CA ASN A 19 0.32 -2.82 11.11
C ASN A 19 -1.16 -2.96 11.54
N ARG A 20 -1.81 -1.84 11.89
CA ARG A 20 -3.22 -1.84 12.33
C ARG A 20 -4.13 -1.28 11.25
N GLN A 21 -4.84 -2.18 10.61
CA GLN A 21 -5.81 -1.86 9.57
C GLN A 21 -7.18 -1.66 10.21
N PHE A 22 -7.68 -0.43 10.16
CA PHE A 22 -9.08 -0.12 10.46
C PHE A 22 -9.79 0.07 9.13
N ILE A 23 -10.56 -0.92 8.70
CA ILE A 23 -11.31 -0.87 7.45
C ILE A 23 -12.80 -0.90 7.81
N SER A 24 -13.56 -0.04 7.17
CA SER A 24 -15.00 0.11 7.30
C SER A 24 -15.66 0.20 5.93
N GLN A 25 -16.99 0.14 5.89
CA GLN A 25 -17.73 0.23 4.64
C GLN A 25 -17.54 1.60 3.96
N ASP A 26 -17.33 2.66 4.74
CA ASP A 26 -17.08 4.02 4.25
C ASP A 26 -15.74 4.16 3.50
N ASP A 27 -14.82 3.19 3.67
CA ASP A 27 -13.56 3.15 2.94
C ASP A 27 -13.71 2.58 1.52
N PHE A 28 -14.85 1.95 1.21
CA PHE A 28 -15.14 1.43 -0.12
C PHE A 28 -15.76 2.49 -1.01
N PHE A 29 -15.56 2.35 -2.32
CA PHE A 29 -16.23 3.21 -3.27
C PHE A 29 -17.73 2.94 -3.24
N ILE A 30 -18.51 3.96 -2.89
CA ILE A 30 -19.97 3.92 -2.85
C ILE A 30 -20.48 4.85 -3.94
N LYS A 31 -21.31 4.33 -4.83
CA LYS A 31 -22.02 5.12 -5.84
C LYS A 31 -23.47 4.71 -5.86
N ASN A 32 -24.35 5.67 -5.58
CA ASN A 32 -25.78 5.44 -5.41
C ASN A 32 -26.04 4.42 -4.28
N ASN A 33 -26.45 3.19 -4.65
CA ASN A 33 -26.75 2.10 -3.73
C ASN A 33 -25.76 0.92 -3.88
N ASP A 34 -24.76 1.06 -4.75
CA ASP A 34 -23.76 0.04 -4.99
C ASP A 34 -22.48 0.38 -4.21
N CYS A 35 -22.05 -0.57 -3.39
CA CYS A 35 -20.80 -0.53 -2.67
C CYS A 35 -19.82 -1.47 -3.35
N ALA A 36 -18.60 -1.01 -3.62
CA ALA A 36 -17.53 -1.90 -4.03
C ALA A 36 -17.33 -3.00 -2.96
N THR A 37 -17.02 -4.20 -3.40
CA THR A 37 -16.82 -5.37 -2.53
C THR A 37 -15.34 -5.66 -2.29
N ASN A 38 -14.47 -4.99 -3.04
CA ASN A 38 -13.03 -5.10 -2.95
C ASN A 38 -12.33 -3.73 -3.03
N ILE A 39 -11.12 -3.68 -2.48
CA ILE A 39 -10.17 -2.59 -2.64
C ILE A 39 -8.84 -3.21 -3.07
N THR A 40 -8.24 -2.68 -4.14
CA THR A 40 -6.90 -3.08 -4.59
C THR A 40 -5.98 -1.88 -4.49
N ILE A 41 -4.85 -2.06 -3.79
CA ILE A 41 -3.83 -1.02 -3.61
C ILE A 41 -2.49 -1.62 -4.01
N ASP A 42 -1.84 -1.00 -4.99
CA ASP A 42 -0.50 -1.38 -5.42
C ASP A 42 0.51 -0.32 -4.98
N VAL A 43 1.61 -0.78 -4.40
CA VAL A 43 2.73 0.04 -3.95
C VAL A 43 4.00 -0.50 -4.58
N LEU A 44 4.69 0.35 -5.32
CA LEU A 44 6.03 0.09 -5.82
C LEU A 44 7.04 0.83 -4.94
N ILE A 45 7.99 0.09 -4.38
CA ILE A 45 9.16 0.67 -3.71
C ILE A 45 10.37 0.45 -4.61
N VAL A 46 11.14 1.52 -4.83
CA VAL A 46 12.39 1.50 -5.60
C VAL A 46 13.52 2.07 -4.74
N PRO A 47 14.77 1.61 -4.91
CA PRO A 47 15.91 2.18 -4.23
C PRO A 47 16.22 3.57 -4.79
N VAL A 48 16.59 4.49 -3.91
CA VAL A 48 16.97 5.86 -4.28
C VAL A 48 18.19 6.29 -3.48
N ASP A 49 19.04 7.10 -4.11
CA ASP A 49 20.20 7.71 -3.47
C ASP A 49 19.78 8.84 -2.51
N ALA A 50 20.75 9.42 -1.80
CA ALA A 50 20.52 10.53 -0.88
C ALA A 50 19.95 11.81 -1.54
N LYS A 51 19.95 11.89 -2.88
CA LYS A 51 19.41 12.99 -3.68
C LYS A 51 18.05 12.64 -4.29
N GLY A 52 17.51 11.45 -4.01
CA GLY A 52 16.25 10.96 -4.57
C GLY A 52 16.35 10.44 -6.00
N LYS A 53 17.57 10.22 -6.53
CA LYS A 53 17.76 9.58 -7.83
C LYS A 53 17.62 8.07 -7.66
N GLN A 54 16.80 7.44 -8.49
CA GLN A 54 16.65 5.99 -8.48
C GLN A 54 17.99 5.30 -8.74
N GLU A 55 18.28 4.27 -7.93
CA GLU A 55 19.43 3.39 -8.09
C GLU A 55 19.02 2.05 -8.68
N ASP A 56 20.00 1.29 -9.15
CA ASP A 56 19.72 -0.02 -9.75
C ASP A 56 19.40 -1.07 -8.65
N ARG A 57 20.01 -0.97 -7.47
CA ARG A 57 19.92 -1.99 -6.42
C ARG A 57 19.58 -1.41 -5.06
N PHE A 58 18.80 -2.15 -4.29
CA PHE A 58 18.65 -1.91 -2.86
C PHE A 58 19.99 -2.10 -2.15
N SER A 59 20.22 -1.32 -1.09
CA SER A 59 21.36 -1.56 -0.21
C SER A 59 21.15 -2.83 0.61
N ASP A 60 22.23 -3.42 1.12
CA ASP A 60 22.20 -4.64 1.94
C ASP A 60 21.19 -4.56 3.10
N ASP A 61 21.10 -3.40 3.76
CA ASP A 61 20.13 -3.15 4.85
C ASP A 61 18.66 -3.29 4.38
N TRP A 62 18.35 -2.78 3.19
CA TRP A 62 17.02 -2.88 2.59
C TRP A 62 16.74 -4.29 2.07
N GLU A 63 17.75 -4.98 1.51
CA GLU A 63 17.61 -6.37 1.08
C GLU A 63 17.34 -7.31 2.26
N ALA A 64 18.00 -7.09 3.39
CA ALA A 64 17.77 -7.84 4.62
C ALA A 64 16.33 -7.64 5.13
N LEU A 65 15.84 -6.39 5.15
CA LEU A 65 14.53 -6.05 5.68
C LEU A 65 13.37 -6.44 4.74
N LEU A 66 13.48 -6.15 3.44
CA LEU A 66 12.47 -6.54 2.46
C LEU A 66 12.48 -8.05 2.22
N THR A 67 13.59 -8.71 2.57
CA THR A 67 13.92 -10.10 2.26
C THR A 67 14.10 -10.31 0.74
N THR A 68 15.22 -10.92 0.34
CA THR A 68 15.61 -11.08 -1.07
C THR A 68 14.57 -11.82 -1.92
N ASP A 69 13.72 -12.66 -1.31
CA ASP A 69 12.64 -13.38 -2.00
C ASP A 69 11.49 -12.48 -2.46
N ARG A 70 11.38 -11.26 -1.92
CA ARG A 70 10.31 -10.30 -2.23
C ARG A 70 10.75 -9.19 -3.17
N ILE A 71 12.05 -8.97 -3.28
CA ILE A 71 12.60 -8.06 -4.28
C ILE A 71 12.47 -8.72 -5.65
N ARG A 72 12.15 -7.91 -6.66
CA ARG A 72 12.14 -8.28 -8.07
C ARG A 72 13.25 -7.52 -8.76
N ILE A 73 13.80 -8.13 -9.80
CA ILE A 73 14.84 -7.55 -10.63
C ILE A 73 14.33 -7.62 -12.06
N ASP A 74 14.25 -6.47 -12.72
CA ASP A 74 13.99 -6.35 -14.15
C ASP A 74 15.20 -5.73 -14.82
N GLY A 75 15.92 -6.53 -15.60
CA GLY A 75 17.24 -6.16 -16.11
C GLY A 75 18.26 -5.92 -14.98
N THR A 76 18.59 -4.64 -14.75
CA THR A 76 19.49 -4.20 -13.67
C THR A 76 18.76 -3.59 -12.49
N GLU A 77 17.49 -3.20 -12.67
CA GLU A 77 16.72 -2.44 -11.68
C GLU A 77 15.99 -3.37 -10.71
N SER A 78 16.20 -3.13 -9.42
CA SER A 78 15.51 -3.80 -8.33
C SER A 78 14.31 -2.99 -7.85
N PHE A 79 13.23 -3.68 -7.54
CA PHE A 79 12.01 -3.07 -7.03
C PHE A 79 11.22 -4.04 -6.16
N PHE A 80 10.35 -3.50 -5.32
CA PHE A 80 9.47 -4.27 -4.46
C PHE A 80 8.00 -3.94 -4.80
N PRO A 81 7.32 -4.82 -5.55
CA PRO A 81 5.96 -4.58 -6.01
C PRO A 81 4.93 -5.24 -5.07
N LEU A 82 4.41 -4.48 -4.13
CA LEU A 82 3.42 -4.93 -3.15
C LEU A 82 2.00 -4.66 -3.66
N ARG A 83 1.18 -5.71 -3.74
CA ARG A 83 -0.27 -5.59 -3.93
C ARG A 83 -0.99 -5.96 -2.65
N THR A 84 -1.88 -5.08 -2.22
CA THR A 84 -2.80 -5.28 -1.09
C THR A 84 -4.23 -5.38 -1.62
N HIS A 85 -4.91 -6.46 -1.29
CA HIS A 85 -6.28 -6.73 -1.69
C HIS A 85 -7.16 -6.88 -0.45
N VAL A 86 -8.18 -6.03 -0.35
CA VAL A 86 -9.17 -6.06 0.73
C VAL A 86 -10.46 -6.65 0.16
N THR A 87 -11.04 -7.63 0.85
CA THR A 87 -12.37 -8.15 0.54
C THR A 87 -13.25 -8.14 1.77
N PHE A 88 -14.51 -7.78 1.60
CA PHE A 88 -15.52 -8.01 2.61
C PHE A 88 -15.91 -9.49 2.67
N ASP A 89 -15.75 -10.11 3.85
CA ASP A 89 -16.24 -11.46 4.15
C ASP A 89 -17.61 -11.33 4.83
N ALA A 90 -18.67 -11.55 4.04
CA ALA A 90 -20.05 -11.44 4.50
C ALA A 90 -20.42 -12.51 5.53
N ILE A 91 -19.74 -13.66 5.54
CA ILE A 91 -20.01 -14.76 6.49
C ILE A 91 -19.49 -14.38 7.87
N LYS A 92 -18.29 -13.81 7.93
CA LYS A 92 -17.65 -13.37 9.18
C LYS A 92 -18.02 -11.94 9.58
N ASN A 93 -18.74 -11.23 8.71
CA ASN A 93 -19.00 -9.80 8.82
C ASN A 93 -17.72 -9.01 9.13
N SER A 94 -16.65 -9.30 8.39
CA SER A 94 -15.31 -8.78 8.65
C SER A 94 -14.57 -8.49 7.36
N TYR A 95 -13.55 -7.62 7.42
CA TYR A 95 -12.69 -7.34 6.28
C TYR A 95 -11.46 -8.22 6.32
N LYS A 96 -11.17 -8.88 5.19
CA LYS A 96 -9.95 -9.65 4.99
C LYS A 96 -9.00 -8.84 4.15
N VAL A 97 -7.76 -8.70 4.63
CA VAL A 97 -6.66 -8.10 3.86
C VAL A 97 -5.67 -9.19 3.49
N GLU A 98 -5.35 -9.27 2.20
CA GLU A 98 -4.32 -10.15 1.68
C GLU A 98 -3.25 -9.32 0.97
N GLN A 99 -1.98 -9.63 1.22
CA GLN A 99 -0.85 -9.03 0.53
C GLN A 99 -0.14 -10.06 -0.36
N THR A 100 0.32 -9.60 -1.51
CA THR A 100 1.00 -10.41 -2.51
C THR A 100 2.15 -9.61 -3.12
N ILE A 101 3.28 -10.26 -3.38
CA ILE A 101 4.36 -9.66 -4.16
C ILE A 101 4.13 -9.99 -5.63
N LEU A 102 3.94 -8.98 -6.47
CA LEU A 102 3.77 -9.17 -7.91
C LEU A 102 5.07 -9.70 -8.54
N GLN A 103 4.95 -10.46 -9.62
CA GLN A 103 6.14 -10.93 -10.35
C GLN A 103 6.71 -9.86 -11.28
N VAL A 104 5.82 -9.05 -11.84
CA VAL A 104 6.12 -7.95 -12.76
C VAL A 104 5.28 -6.77 -12.31
N TRP A 105 5.82 -5.56 -12.43
CA TRP A 105 5.04 -4.34 -12.24
C TRP A 105 4.22 -4.06 -13.52
N PRO A 106 2.88 -4.15 -13.47
CA PRO A 106 2.06 -4.09 -14.67
C PRO A 106 1.86 -2.64 -15.16
N ASP A 107 1.58 -2.49 -16.45
CA ASP A 107 1.10 -1.22 -17.00
C ASP A 107 -0.24 -0.81 -16.38
N PHE A 108 -0.43 0.50 -16.23
CA PHE A 108 -1.64 1.07 -15.65
C PHE A 108 -2.94 0.70 -16.41
N THR A 109 -2.87 0.30 -17.67
CA THR A 109 -4.06 -0.09 -18.43
C THR A 109 -4.64 -1.43 -17.98
N ASP A 110 -3.80 -2.36 -17.52
CA ASP A 110 -4.19 -3.74 -17.17
C ASP A 110 -3.77 -4.16 -15.75
N TRP A 111 -3.35 -3.20 -14.93
CA TRP A 111 -2.80 -3.48 -13.61
C TRP A 111 -3.73 -4.33 -12.74
N LEU A 112 -5.04 -4.07 -12.74
CA LEU A 112 -6.00 -4.84 -11.93
C LEU A 112 -6.04 -6.34 -12.27
N ASN A 113 -5.79 -6.71 -13.53
CA ASN A 113 -5.81 -8.11 -13.97
C ASN A 113 -4.45 -8.79 -13.86
N ALA A 114 -3.40 -8.05 -13.50
CA ALA A 114 -2.07 -8.61 -13.30
C ALA A 114 -2.13 -9.82 -12.36
N GLY A 115 -1.49 -10.92 -12.78
CA GLY A 115 -1.58 -12.21 -12.12
C GLY A 115 -1.25 -12.10 -10.62
N LYS A 116 -2.02 -12.84 -9.80
CA LYS A 116 -1.76 -12.92 -8.36
C LYS A 116 -0.38 -13.53 -8.16
N GLY A 117 0.57 -12.72 -7.70
CA GLY A 117 1.89 -13.19 -7.33
C GLY A 117 1.85 -14.05 -6.06
N ASN A 118 3.00 -14.33 -5.49
CA ASN A 118 3.07 -15.20 -4.31
C ASN A 118 2.41 -14.49 -3.12
N LYS A 119 1.50 -15.20 -2.43
CA LYS A 119 0.92 -14.72 -1.17
C LYS A 119 2.03 -14.56 -0.17
N THR A 120 2.12 -13.37 0.42
CA THR A 120 3.05 -13.08 1.50
C THR A 120 2.27 -12.58 2.70
N ARG A 121 2.70 -12.98 3.89
CA ARG A 121 2.28 -12.31 5.12
C ARG A 121 3.38 -11.32 5.45
N PHE A 122 3.24 -10.09 4.95
CA PHE A 122 4.20 -9.04 5.23
C PHE A 122 3.69 -8.25 6.44
N HIS A 123 4.38 -8.32 7.57
CA HIS A 123 4.12 -7.43 8.69
C HIS A 123 5.21 -6.37 8.68
N PHE A 124 4.83 -5.11 8.46
CA PHE A 124 5.71 -3.94 8.55
C PHE A 124 6.13 -3.65 10.01
N ASP A 125 6.19 -4.66 10.90
CA ASP A 125 6.59 -4.50 12.29
C ASP A 125 8.02 -3.94 12.41
N GLU A 126 8.85 -4.14 11.38
CA GLU A 126 10.24 -3.71 11.30
C GLU A 126 10.43 -2.32 10.65
N LEU A 127 9.40 -1.77 10.02
CA LEU A 127 9.45 -0.46 9.37
C LEU A 127 8.54 0.51 10.11
N PRO A 128 9.10 1.48 10.85
CA PRO A 128 8.28 2.43 11.57
C PRO A 128 7.57 3.39 10.60
N PHE A 129 6.32 3.06 10.24
CA PHE A 129 5.46 3.94 9.45
C PHE A 129 4.77 4.94 10.38
N PHE A 130 5.25 6.19 10.38
CA PHE A 130 4.65 7.28 11.17
C PHE A 130 3.77 8.18 10.29
N LEU A 131 2.45 8.11 10.48
CA LEU A 131 1.54 9.13 9.97
C LEU A 131 1.52 10.31 10.95
N TYR A 132 2.27 11.37 10.65
CA TYR A 132 2.11 12.64 11.36
C TYR A 132 0.91 13.39 10.80
N GLY A 133 -0.24 13.27 11.46
CA GLY A 133 -1.37 14.16 11.23
C GLY A 133 -1.02 15.57 11.68
N CYS A 134 -1.01 16.54 10.77
CA CYS A 134 -0.90 17.95 11.12
C CYS A 134 -2.17 18.38 11.85
N ALA A 135 -2.17 18.32 13.18
CA ALA A 135 -3.22 18.91 14.00
C ALA A 135 -3.07 20.43 13.95
N THR A 136 -3.83 21.10 13.07
CA THR A 136 -4.00 22.55 13.15
C THR A 136 -4.71 22.88 14.46
N ARG A 137 -3.93 23.28 15.47
CA ARG A 137 -4.46 23.95 16.67
C ARG A 137 -5.16 25.23 16.21
N TYR A 138 -6.49 25.20 16.19
CA TYR A 138 -7.28 26.43 16.21
C TYR A 138 -7.04 27.11 17.57
N SER A 139 -6.15 28.10 17.61
CA SER A 139 -6.08 29.02 18.75
C SER A 139 -7.19 30.07 18.58
N GLY A 140 -8.37 29.80 19.12
CA GLY A 140 -9.32 30.85 19.42
C GLY A 140 -8.77 31.70 20.55
N ARG A 141 -8.31 32.92 20.24
CA ARG A 141 -8.15 33.97 21.25
C ARG A 141 -9.51 34.64 21.43
N HIS A 142 -10.04 34.55 22.65
CA HIS A 142 -10.99 35.51 23.19
C HIS A 142 -10.26 36.79 23.61
#